data_AF-A0A936B265-F1
#
_entry.id   AF-A0A936B265-F1
#
_cell.length_a   1.000
_cell.length_b   1.000
_cell.length_c   1.000
_cell.angle_alpha   90.00
_cell.angle_beta   90.00
_cell.angle_gamma   90.00
#
_symmetry.space_group_name_H-M   'P 1'
#
loop_
_entity.id
_entity.type
_entity.pdbx_description
1 polymer ?
#
loop_
_entity_poly.entity_id
_entity_poly.type
_entity_poly.pdbx_seq_one_letter_code
_entity_poly.pdbx_strand_id
1 'polypeptide(L)'
;MAQDEFVKKPDSLETGGIPQIPISLAKAVTPYTTVYGLSLAGWDPEKSEILVKQYTSSSVWIHRISSHGDRQKVWKYIRADGIYDVYMSSKSLNIIYNKDVGGNEQYQMFLYETGDNKSKLISDIESSNTEFVWSNSGDRVVYCRSKSSEGPGVSLYIVSPSDPNSNKPLIKSQGNYIKAYDWSPDDKMVVFCEFISQNVCRLWLLNIDTGQKTLLSSPRKSAHRILQNSTI
;
A
#
# COMPACT_ATOMS: atom_id res chain seq x y z
N MET A 1 11.30 -51.57 -0.60
CA MET A 1 11.68 -50.35 0.15
C MET A 1 11.48 -49.19 -0.80
N ALA A 2 10.56 -48.26 -0.52
CA ALA A 2 10.38 -47.08 -1.36
C ALA A 2 11.62 -46.19 -1.20
N GLN A 3 12.22 -45.79 -2.32
CA GLN A 3 13.36 -44.89 -2.33
C GLN A 3 12.84 -43.48 -2.05
N ASP A 4 13.31 -42.85 -0.97
CA ASP A 4 12.94 -41.47 -0.67
C ASP A 4 13.49 -40.57 -1.79
N GLU A 5 12.59 -40.00 -2.58
CA GLU A 5 12.94 -38.98 -3.57
C GLU A 5 13.01 -37.62 -2.90
N PHE A 6 14.05 -36.85 -3.21
CA PHE A 6 14.30 -35.53 -2.62
C PHE A 6 14.20 -34.42 -3.68
N VAL A 7 13.77 -33.23 -3.25
CA VAL A 7 13.69 -32.04 -4.11
C VAL A 7 15.10 -31.64 -4.56
N LYS A 8 15.30 -31.49 -5.87
CA LYS A 8 16.55 -30.98 -6.44
C LYS A 8 16.68 -29.48 -6.17
N LYS A 9 17.78 -29.07 -5.53
CA LYS A 9 18.12 -27.65 -5.38
C LYS A 9 18.37 -26.99 -6.75
N PRO A 10 18.08 -25.69 -6.92
CA PRO A 10 18.56 -24.94 -8.09
C PRO A 10 20.09 -24.97 -8.20
N ASP A 11 20.61 -24.97 -9.43
CA ASP A 11 22.06 -25.02 -9.66
C ASP A 11 22.78 -23.75 -9.17
N SER A 12 22.06 -22.62 -9.09
CA SER A 12 22.56 -21.32 -8.60
C SER A 12 22.66 -21.20 -7.08
N LEU A 13 22.39 -22.27 -6.33
CA LEU A 13 22.28 -22.23 -4.86
C LEU A 13 23.19 -23.26 -4.21
N GLU A 14 24.10 -22.81 -3.35
CA GLU A 14 24.93 -23.67 -2.51
C GLU A 14 24.26 -23.85 -1.15
N THR A 15 24.19 -25.10 -0.66
CA THR A 15 23.53 -25.43 0.61
C THR A 15 24.50 -26.15 1.54
N GLY A 16 24.73 -25.60 2.73
CA GLY A 16 25.50 -26.24 3.80
C GLY A 16 24.64 -26.50 5.03
N GLY A 17 24.64 -27.72 5.55
CA GLY A 17 23.91 -28.08 6.78
C GLY A 17 22.38 -28.10 6.67
N ILE A 18 21.81 -27.93 5.46
CA ILE A 18 20.37 -28.01 5.23
C ILE A 18 19.99 -29.48 4.94
N PRO A 19 19.09 -30.09 5.73
CA PRO A 19 18.59 -31.43 5.45
C PRO A 19 17.91 -31.52 4.07
N GLN A 20 18.04 -32.66 3.40
CA GLN A 20 17.35 -32.88 2.12
C GLN A 20 15.83 -32.83 2.31
N ILE A 21 15.14 -32.12 1.42
CA ILE A 21 13.68 -31.94 1.49
C ILE A 21 13.00 -33.11 0.75
N PRO A 22 12.22 -33.97 1.43
CA PRO A 22 11.52 -35.06 0.76
C PRO A 22 10.46 -34.54 -0.22
N ILE A 23 10.29 -35.19 -1.38
CA ILE A 23 9.23 -34.85 -2.35
C ILE A 23 7.84 -35.00 -1.72
N SER A 24 7.67 -35.94 -0.79
CA SER A 24 6.42 -36.10 -0.04
C SER A 24 6.04 -34.83 0.73
N LEU A 25 7.00 -34.16 1.37
CA LEU A 25 6.79 -32.89 2.05
C LEU A 25 6.46 -31.77 1.06
N ALA A 26 7.21 -31.67 -0.05
CA ALA A 26 6.92 -30.68 -1.09
C ALA A 26 5.51 -30.83 -1.66
N LYS A 27 5.06 -32.06 -1.92
CA LYS A 27 3.69 -32.38 -2.33
C LYS A 27 2.68 -32.03 -1.25
N ALA A 28 2.96 -32.35 0.01
CA ALA A 28 2.07 -32.07 1.13
C ALA A 28 1.85 -30.55 1.33
N VAL A 29 2.87 -29.73 1.08
CA VAL A 29 2.78 -28.27 1.22
C VAL A 29 2.26 -27.55 -0.02
N THR A 30 2.24 -28.21 -1.19
CA THR A 30 1.83 -27.59 -2.47
C THR A 30 0.49 -26.86 -2.40
N PRO A 31 -0.58 -27.41 -1.78
CA PRO A 31 -1.86 -26.69 -1.66
C PRO A 31 -1.76 -25.37 -0.87
N TYR A 32 -0.76 -25.22 -0.01
CA TYR A 32 -0.54 -24.04 0.82
C TYR A 32 0.45 -23.03 0.20
N THR A 33 1.25 -23.45 -0.76
CA THR A 33 2.24 -22.59 -1.45
C THR A 33 1.80 -22.12 -2.83
N THR A 34 0.69 -22.65 -3.34
CA THR A 34 0.11 -22.28 -4.65
C THR A 34 -1.11 -21.37 -4.54
N VAL A 35 -1.41 -20.88 -3.33
CA VAL A 35 -2.48 -19.91 -3.13
C VAL A 35 -2.04 -18.56 -3.68
N TYR A 36 -2.76 -18.06 -4.68
CA TYR A 36 -2.66 -16.66 -5.09
C TYR A 36 -3.99 -15.98 -4.82
N GLY A 37 -3.91 -14.81 -4.18
CA GLY A 37 -5.06 -13.96 -3.92
C GLY A 37 -5.18 -12.88 -4.99
N LEU A 38 -6.42 -12.56 -5.34
CA LEU A 38 -6.75 -11.32 -6.03
C LEU A 38 -7.23 -10.34 -4.96
N SER A 39 -6.47 -9.27 -4.74
CA SER A 39 -6.88 -8.23 -3.79
C SER A 39 -7.80 -7.23 -4.47
N LEU A 40 -8.73 -6.64 -3.72
CA LEU A 40 -9.62 -5.61 -4.26
C LEU A 40 -8.78 -4.38 -4.68
N ALA A 41 -8.98 -3.94 -5.92
CA ALA A 41 -8.39 -2.71 -6.44
C ALA A 41 -9.40 -1.56 -6.47
N GLY A 42 -10.68 -1.87 -6.63
CA GLY A 42 -11.77 -0.89 -6.63
C GLY A 42 -12.93 -1.32 -7.51
N TRP A 43 -13.66 -0.33 -8.00
CA TRP A 43 -14.80 -0.48 -8.90
C TRP A 43 -14.56 0.28 -10.20
N ASP A 44 -15.10 -0.22 -11.31
CA ASP A 44 -15.13 0.57 -12.55
C ASP A 44 -16.05 1.80 -12.33
N PRO A 45 -15.64 3.01 -12.77
CA PRO A 45 -16.41 4.23 -12.53
C PRO A 45 -17.72 4.30 -13.32
N GLU A 46 -17.84 3.55 -14.42
CA GLU A 46 -18.99 3.59 -15.33
C GLU A 46 -19.80 2.29 -15.31
N LYS A 47 -19.16 1.17 -14.96
CA LYS A 47 -19.76 -0.17 -15.01
C LYS A 47 -19.84 -0.78 -13.62
N SER A 48 -20.82 -1.66 -13.41
CA SER A 48 -20.93 -2.48 -12.20
C SER A 48 -19.93 -3.64 -12.18
N GLU A 49 -18.65 -3.35 -12.41
CA GLU A 49 -17.56 -4.33 -12.43
C GLU A 49 -16.61 -4.10 -11.25
N ILE A 50 -16.16 -5.18 -10.63
CA ILE A 50 -15.10 -5.14 -9.62
C ILE A 50 -13.76 -5.22 -10.32
N LEU A 51 -12.82 -4.38 -9.88
CA LEU A 51 -11.43 -4.43 -10.28
C LEU A 51 -10.63 -5.13 -9.18
N VAL A 52 -9.85 -6.13 -9.55
CA VAL A 52 -8.98 -6.86 -8.64
C VAL A 52 -7.55 -6.88 -9.17
N LYS A 53 -6.58 -6.81 -8.27
CA LYS A 53 -5.15 -6.73 -8.59
C LYS A 53 -4.40 -7.96 -8.10
N GLN A 54 -3.46 -8.40 -8.93
CA GLN A 54 -2.57 -9.51 -8.68
C GLN A 54 -1.14 -9.05 -8.86
N TYR A 55 -0.33 -9.23 -7.82
CA TYR A 55 1.10 -8.92 -7.83
C TYR A 55 1.89 -10.14 -8.30
N THR A 56 2.96 -9.85 -9.03
CA THR A 56 4.05 -10.78 -9.32
C THR A 56 5.36 -10.09 -8.95
N SER A 57 6.49 -10.78 -9.04
CA SER A 57 7.79 -10.19 -8.74
C SER A 57 8.18 -8.97 -9.60
N SER A 58 7.58 -8.81 -10.78
CA SER A 58 7.99 -7.80 -11.79
C SER A 58 6.81 -7.08 -12.48
N SER A 59 5.58 -7.33 -12.03
CA SER A 59 4.39 -6.77 -12.66
C SER A 59 3.15 -6.85 -11.80
N VAL A 60 2.17 -6.00 -12.12
CA VAL A 60 0.81 -6.08 -11.60
C VAL A 60 -0.17 -6.33 -12.74
N TRP A 61 -1.05 -7.29 -12.53
CA TRP A 61 -2.20 -7.56 -13.39
C TRP A 61 -3.45 -7.00 -12.72
N ILE A 62 -4.22 -6.24 -13.48
CA ILE A 62 -5.54 -5.77 -13.06
C ILE A 62 -6.57 -6.50 -13.88
N HIS A 63 -7.48 -7.17 -13.18
CA HIS A 63 -8.55 -7.94 -13.77
C HIS A 63 -9.91 -7.30 -13.47
N ARG A 64 -10.88 -7.55 -14.34
CA ARG A 64 -12.30 -7.20 -14.17
C ARG A 64 -13.12 -8.43 -13.87
N ILE A 65 -14.09 -8.27 -12.97
CA ILE A 65 -15.14 -9.25 -12.68
C ILE A 65 -16.48 -8.56 -12.94
N SER A 66 -17.18 -9.00 -14.00
CA SER A 66 -18.36 -8.29 -14.51
C SER A 66 -19.65 -8.61 -13.75
N SER A 67 -19.72 -9.75 -13.06
CA SER A 67 -20.88 -10.16 -12.28
C SER A 67 -20.47 -11.17 -11.21
N HIS A 68 -21.37 -11.39 -10.24
CA HIS A 68 -21.13 -12.36 -9.17
C HIS A 68 -20.91 -13.77 -9.75
N GLY A 69 -19.79 -14.40 -9.38
CA GLY A 69 -19.42 -15.74 -9.85
C GLY A 69 -18.71 -15.78 -11.21
N ASP A 70 -18.57 -14.64 -11.90
CA ASP A 70 -17.80 -14.58 -13.14
C ASP A 70 -16.31 -14.79 -12.88
N ARG A 71 -15.64 -15.39 -13.88
CA ARG A 71 -14.17 -15.44 -13.91
C ARG A 71 -13.60 -14.05 -14.20
N GLN A 72 -12.49 -13.75 -13.53
CA GLN A 72 -11.74 -12.55 -13.78
C GLN A 72 -11.15 -12.54 -15.21
N LYS A 73 -11.19 -11.38 -15.87
CA LYS A 73 -10.56 -11.14 -17.18
C LYS A 73 -9.51 -10.07 -17.06
N VAL A 74 -8.34 -10.29 -17.64
CA VAL A 74 -7.26 -9.30 -17.65
C VAL A 74 -7.76 -8.03 -18.35
N TRP A 75 -7.63 -6.90 -17.66
CA TRP A 75 -7.91 -5.58 -18.20
C TRP A 75 -6.61 -4.79 -18.46
N LYS A 76 -5.68 -4.78 -17.49
CA LYS A 76 -4.39 -4.11 -17.62
C LYS A 76 -3.25 -4.97 -17.09
N TYR A 77 -2.08 -4.75 -17.70
CA TYR A 77 -0.80 -5.30 -17.29
C TYR A 77 0.17 -4.15 -17.15
N ILE A 78 0.64 -3.91 -15.92
CA ILE A 78 1.63 -2.88 -15.61
C ILE A 78 2.94 -3.60 -15.31
N ARG A 79 3.89 -3.49 -16.23
CA ARG A 79 5.24 -4.02 -16.04
C ARG A 79 6.10 -2.96 -15.38
N ALA A 80 6.43 -3.18 -14.11
CA ALA A 80 7.51 -2.47 -13.45
C ALA A 80 8.06 -3.33 -12.33
N ASP A 81 9.38 -3.44 -12.30
CA ASP A 81 10.07 -4.08 -11.19
C ASP A 81 9.94 -3.22 -9.93
N GLY A 82 9.82 -3.87 -8.78
CA GLY A 82 9.76 -3.20 -7.47
C GLY A 82 8.43 -2.51 -7.16
N ILE A 83 7.33 -2.82 -7.85
CA ILE A 83 6.00 -2.30 -7.47
C ILE A 83 5.67 -2.78 -6.06
N TYR A 84 5.33 -1.83 -5.19
CA TYR A 84 4.87 -2.09 -3.83
C TYR A 84 3.35 -2.21 -3.79
N ASP A 85 2.63 -1.19 -4.29
CA ASP A 85 1.18 -1.15 -4.28
C ASP A 85 0.59 -0.35 -5.46
N VAL A 86 -0.70 -0.55 -5.73
CA VAL A 86 -1.48 0.06 -6.82
C VAL A 86 -2.83 0.53 -6.30
N TYR A 87 -3.19 1.75 -6.65
CA TYR A 87 -4.36 2.47 -6.16
C TYR A 87 -5.16 3.02 -7.33
N MET A 88 -6.43 2.66 -7.41
CA MET A 88 -7.31 3.08 -8.49
C MET A 88 -8.22 4.21 -8.03
N SER A 89 -8.45 5.18 -8.92
CA SER A 89 -9.48 6.19 -8.70
C SER A 89 -10.87 5.55 -8.82
N SER A 90 -11.82 5.96 -7.98
CA SER A 90 -13.22 5.57 -8.10
C SER A 90 -13.99 6.37 -9.15
N LYS A 91 -13.38 7.42 -9.72
CA LYS A 91 -13.98 8.33 -10.72
C LYS A 91 -13.39 8.19 -12.11
N SER A 92 -12.22 7.58 -12.22
CA SER A 92 -11.56 7.38 -13.49
C SER A 92 -10.83 6.04 -13.48
N LEU A 93 -10.47 5.56 -14.67
CA LEU A 93 -9.60 4.39 -14.80
C LEU A 93 -8.12 4.74 -14.61
N ASN A 94 -7.80 5.92 -14.08
CA ASN A 94 -6.42 6.26 -13.75
C ASN A 94 -5.92 5.45 -12.56
N ILE A 95 -4.65 5.10 -12.62
CA ILE A 95 -4.00 4.24 -11.65
C ILE A 95 -2.79 4.98 -11.12
N ILE A 96 -2.61 5.03 -9.80
CA ILE A 96 -1.33 5.40 -9.22
C ILE A 96 -0.72 4.17 -8.59
N TYR A 97 0.57 3.99 -8.79
CA TYR A 97 1.32 2.95 -8.11
C TYR A 97 2.61 3.53 -7.55
N ASN A 98 3.18 2.85 -6.59
CA ASN A 98 4.50 3.16 -6.11
C ASN A 98 5.47 2.00 -6.38
N LYS A 99 6.72 2.35 -6.69
CA LYS A 99 7.77 1.36 -6.89
C LYS A 99 9.09 1.82 -6.32
N ASP A 100 9.88 0.84 -5.91
CA ASP A 100 11.30 1.03 -5.59
C ASP A 100 12.10 1.13 -6.90
N VAL A 101 12.92 2.18 -7.02
CA VAL A 101 13.75 2.44 -8.22
C VAL A 101 15.22 2.03 -7.99
N GLY A 102 15.62 1.64 -6.78
CA GLY A 102 17.02 1.38 -6.43
C GLY A 102 17.28 0.23 -5.47
N GLY A 103 16.26 -0.52 -5.06
CA GLY A 103 16.39 -1.58 -4.04
C GLY A 103 16.64 -1.02 -2.64
N ASN A 104 16.29 0.25 -2.40
CA ASN A 104 16.55 0.99 -1.17
C ASN A 104 15.26 1.32 -0.40
N GLU A 105 14.13 0.74 -0.81
CA GLU A 105 12.80 0.95 -0.23
C GLU A 105 12.33 2.42 -0.27
N GLN A 106 12.96 3.23 -1.12
CA GLN A 106 12.49 4.57 -1.46
C GLN A 106 11.47 4.43 -2.59
N TYR A 107 10.19 4.44 -2.22
CA TYR A 107 9.10 4.25 -3.17
C TYR A 107 8.75 5.58 -3.84
N GLN A 108 8.88 5.65 -5.17
CA GLN A 108 8.41 6.81 -5.93
C GLN A 108 6.99 6.60 -6.44
N MET A 109 6.23 7.69 -6.54
CA MET A 109 4.84 7.70 -7.01
C MET A 109 4.78 7.86 -8.53
N PHE A 110 4.07 6.95 -9.20
CA PHE A 110 3.85 6.98 -10.64
C PHE A 110 2.36 7.02 -10.95
N LEU A 111 1.96 7.93 -11.84
CA LEU A 111 0.66 7.90 -12.50
C LEU A 111 0.75 7.00 -13.74
N TYR A 112 -0.09 5.98 -13.83
CA TYR A 112 -0.28 5.18 -15.02
C TYR A 112 -1.53 5.66 -15.77
N GLU A 113 -1.29 6.24 -16.93
CA GLU A 113 -2.33 6.74 -17.83
C GLU A 113 -2.87 5.57 -18.67
N THR A 114 -4.13 5.19 -18.45
CA THR A 114 -4.68 3.97 -19.06
C THR A 114 -4.99 4.10 -20.54
N GLY A 115 -5.12 5.33 -21.05
CA GLY A 115 -5.37 5.60 -22.47
C GLY A 115 -4.16 5.28 -23.35
N ASP A 116 -2.95 5.59 -22.91
CA ASP A 116 -1.72 5.39 -23.68
C ASP A 116 -0.80 4.29 -23.12
N ASN A 117 -1.17 3.71 -21.98
CA ASN A 117 -0.41 2.68 -21.26
C ASN A 117 0.98 3.15 -20.81
N LYS A 118 1.12 4.43 -20.43
CA LYS A 118 2.39 4.99 -19.96
C LYS A 118 2.37 5.31 -18.48
N SER A 119 3.55 5.20 -17.87
CA SER A 119 3.80 5.64 -16.51
C SER A 119 4.54 6.97 -16.51
N LYS A 120 4.09 7.90 -15.68
CA LYS A 120 4.71 9.19 -15.42
C LYS A 120 5.11 9.28 -13.95
N LEU A 121 6.37 9.62 -13.67
CA LEU A 121 6.81 9.94 -12.31
C LEU A 121 6.14 11.24 -11.86
N ILE A 122 5.48 11.23 -10.70
CA ILE A 122 4.77 12.39 -10.13
C ILE A 122 5.22 12.77 -8.72
N SER A 123 6.25 12.10 -8.18
CA SER A 123 6.97 12.50 -6.96
C SER A 123 8.41 12.92 -7.28
N ASP A 124 9.10 13.48 -6.29
CA ASP A 124 10.57 13.53 -6.32
C ASP A 124 11.19 12.15 -6.09
N ILE A 125 12.52 12.09 -6.23
CA ILE A 125 13.33 10.88 -6.11
C ILE A 125 13.99 10.72 -4.73
N GLU A 126 13.90 11.72 -3.86
CA GLU A 126 14.61 11.76 -2.58
C GLU A 126 13.74 11.32 -1.40
N SER A 127 12.44 11.12 -1.65
CA SER A 127 11.45 10.71 -0.66
C SER A 127 10.89 9.32 -0.96
N SER A 128 10.43 8.65 0.10
CA SER A 128 9.61 7.45 0.01
C SER A 128 8.14 7.85 0.16
N ASN A 129 7.32 7.43 -0.81
CA ASN A 129 5.93 7.83 -1.00
C ASN A 129 5.06 6.57 -1.04
N THR A 130 4.13 6.46 -0.10
CA THR A 130 3.32 5.25 0.11
C THR A 130 1.86 5.59 0.47
N GLU A 131 0.99 4.57 0.49
CA GLU A 131 -0.36 4.63 1.06
C GLU A 131 -1.25 5.73 0.48
N PHE A 132 -1.56 5.59 -0.81
CA PHE A 132 -2.27 6.62 -1.57
C PHE A 132 -3.78 6.53 -1.36
N VAL A 133 -4.40 7.67 -1.04
CA VAL A 133 -5.85 7.79 -0.84
C VAL A 133 -6.39 8.84 -1.81
N TRP A 134 -7.06 8.36 -2.86
CA TRP A 134 -7.76 9.21 -3.82
C TRP A 134 -8.92 9.96 -3.16
N SER A 135 -9.12 11.22 -3.54
CA SER A 135 -10.35 11.95 -3.24
C SER A 135 -11.53 11.34 -3.97
N ASN A 136 -12.74 11.58 -3.47
CA ASN A 136 -13.96 11.10 -4.10
C ASN A 136 -14.18 11.73 -5.48
N SER A 137 -13.69 12.95 -5.72
CA SER A 137 -13.63 13.61 -7.04
C SER A 137 -12.60 13.01 -7.99
N GLY A 138 -11.59 12.28 -7.48
CA GLY A 138 -10.49 11.73 -8.26
C GLY A 138 -9.49 12.77 -8.77
N ASP A 139 -9.51 14.00 -8.26
CA ASP A 139 -8.58 15.08 -8.67
C ASP A 139 -7.39 15.24 -7.70
N ARG A 140 -7.45 14.64 -6.51
CA ARG A 140 -6.42 14.77 -5.47
C ARG A 140 -6.09 13.43 -4.85
N VAL A 141 -4.87 13.33 -4.33
CA VAL A 141 -4.37 12.17 -3.59
C VAL A 141 -3.68 12.66 -2.34
N VAL A 142 -4.11 12.12 -1.18
CA VAL A 142 -3.34 12.23 0.06
C VAL A 142 -2.49 10.99 0.22
N TYR A 143 -1.26 11.17 0.71
CA TYR A 143 -0.31 10.08 0.82
C TYR A 143 0.72 10.30 1.91
N CYS A 144 1.37 9.20 2.30
CA CYS A 144 2.46 9.17 3.26
C CYS A 144 3.79 9.50 2.58
N ARG A 145 4.53 10.47 3.12
CA ARG A 145 5.86 10.87 2.66
C ARG A 145 6.86 10.79 3.81
N SER A 146 7.99 10.14 3.57
CA SER A 146 9.17 10.23 4.41
C SER A 146 10.36 10.73 3.59
N LYS A 147 11.15 11.63 4.19
CA LYS A 147 12.37 12.16 3.60
C LYS A 147 13.34 12.46 4.72
N SER A 148 14.53 11.87 4.68
CA SER A 148 15.50 11.97 5.79
C SER A 148 15.87 13.41 6.14
N SER A 149 15.89 14.33 5.16
CA SER A 149 16.14 15.75 5.41
C SER A 149 14.98 16.51 6.04
N GLU A 150 13.77 15.94 6.07
CA GLU A 150 12.59 16.50 6.76
C GLU A 150 12.49 16.03 8.23
N GLY A 151 13.39 15.15 8.67
CA GLY A 151 13.44 14.60 10.03
C GLY A 151 12.79 13.21 10.15
N PRO A 152 12.71 12.67 11.38
CA PRO A 152 12.11 11.37 11.62
C PRO A 152 10.58 11.40 11.47
N GLY A 153 9.99 10.24 11.18
CA GLY A 153 8.56 10.04 11.07
C GLY A 153 8.05 10.08 9.62
N VAL A 154 6.72 10.02 9.48
CA VAL A 154 6.03 9.99 8.19
C VAL A 154 4.95 11.05 8.20
N SER A 155 5.04 11.98 7.24
CA SER A 155 4.14 13.11 7.08
C SER A 155 3.07 12.81 6.05
N LEU A 156 1.94 13.53 6.10
CA LEU A 156 0.95 13.51 5.03
C LEU A 156 1.19 14.65 4.06
N TYR A 157 1.13 14.32 2.78
CA TYR A 157 1.21 15.25 1.66
C TYR A 157 -0.03 15.09 0.79
N ILE A 158 -0.29 16.10 -0.03
CA ILE A 158 -1.37 16.10 -1.01
C ILE A 158 -0.84 16.55 -2.37
N VAL A 159 -1.31 15.91 -3.43
CA VAL A 159 -0.95 16.23 -4.81
C VAL A 159 -2.16 16.05 -5.73
N SER A 160 -2.25 16.87 -6.76
CA SER A 160 -3.06 16.61 -7.95
C SER A 160 -2.24 15.77 -8.94
N PRO A 161 -2.63 14.53 -9.28
CA PRO A 161 -1.85 13.69 -10.19
C PRO A 161 -1.68 14.28 -11.61
N SER A 162 -2.59 15.16 -12.03
CA SER A 162 -2.48 15.89 -13.30
C SER A 162 -1.47 17.04 -13.26
N ASP A 163 -1.17 17.58 -12.07
CA ASP A 163 -0.18 18.62 -11.84
C ASP A 163 0.78 18.25 -10.70
N PRO A 164 1.89 17.55 -10.99
CA PRO A 164 2.87 17.17 -9.98
C PRO A 164 3.47 18.35 -9.18
N ASN A 165 3.41 19.59 -9.71
CA ASN A 165 3.90 20.77 -9.00
C ASN A 165 2.94 21.25 -7.90
N SER A 166 1.70 20.76 -7.88
CA SER A 166 0.73 21.03 -6.82
C SER A 166 1.06 20.35 -5.48
N ASN A 167 2.09 19.51 -5.47
CA ASN A 167 2.54 18.77 -4.30
C ASN A 167 2.84 19.69 -3.12
N LYS A 168 2.16 19.45 -1.99
CA LYS A 168 2.35 20.26 -0.78
C LYS A 168 2.15 19.44 0.50
N PRO A 169 2.83 19.82 1.60
CA PRO A 169 2.61 19.20 2.90
C PRO A 169 1.18 19.47 3.38
N LEU A 170 0.54 18.41 3.90
CA LEU A 170 -0.78 18.49 4.52
C LEU A 170 -0.66 18.42 6.05
N ILE A 171 0.05 17.42 6.58
CA ILE A 171 0.39 17.30 8.00
C ILE A 171 1.86 16.94 8.13
N LYS A 172 2.64 17.81 8.75
CA LYS A 172 4.04 17.51 9.11
C LYS A 172 4.08 16.69 10.39
N SER A 173 4.74 15.54 10.32
CA SER A 173 5.01 14.73 11.49
C SER A 173 6.03 15.39 12.43
N GLN A 174 5.94 15.06 13.72
CA GLN A 174 6.88 15.43 14.77
C GLN A 174 7.64 14.18 15.27
N GLY A 175 7.93 13.22 14.39
CA GLY A 175 8.59 11.95 14.70
C GLY A 175 7.68 10.71 14.62
N ASN A 176 6.37 10.89 14.62
CA ASN A 176 5.38 9.80 14.56
C ASN A 176 5.13 9.32 13.12
N TYR A 177 4.58 8.13 12.99
CA TYR A 177 4.01 7.67 11.73
C TYR A 177 2.57 8.19 11.61
N ILE A 178 2.23 8.85 10.50
CA ILE A 178 0.89 9.40 10.25
C ILE A 178 0.38 8.86 8.93
N LYS A 179 -0.87 8.39 8.90
CA LYS A 179 -1.51 7.77 7.74
C LYS A 179 -2.93 8.25 7.53
N ALA A 180 -3.28 8.64 6.30
CA ALA A 180 -4.65 8.94 5.90
C ALA A 180 -5.41 7.65 5.57
N TYR A 181 -6.74 7.68 5.77
CA TYR A 181 -7.60 6.53 5.49
C TYR A 181 -8.68 6.85 4.46
N ASP A 182 -9.34 8.00 4.59
CA ASP A 182 -10.46 8.33 3.72
C ASP A 182 -10.75 9.84 3.68
N TRP A 183 -11.54 10.23 2.70
CA TRP A 183 -12.09 11.57 2.52
C TRP A 183 -13.55 11.63 2.95
N SER A 184 -14.00 12.79 3.45
CA SER A 184 -15.44 13.03 3.54
C SER A 184 -16.07 13.00 2.14
N PRO A 185 -17.38 12.67 2.01
CA PRO A 185 -18.04 12.60 0.70
C PRO A 185 -17.98 13.88 -0.15
N ASP A 186 -17.75 15.04 0.48
CA ASP A 186 -17.58 16.34 -0.16
C ASP A 186 -16.12 16.76 -0.38
N ASP A 187 -15.17 15.87 -0.09
CA ASP A 187 -13.71 16.04 -0.18
C ASP A 187 -13.12 17.23 0.60
N LYS A 188 -13.83 17.73 1.61
CA LYS A 188 -13.35 18.83 2.47
C LYS A 188 -12.59 18.37 3.70
N MET A 189 -12.79 17.12 4.11
CA MET A 189 -12.15 16.54 5.27
C MET A 189 -11.38 15.28 4.89
N VAL A 190 -10.28 15.04 5.61
CA VAL A 190 -9.55 13.76 5.58
C VAL A 190 -9.47 13.20 6.98
N VAL A 191 -9.81 11.93 7.13
CA VAL A 191 -9.57 11.18 8.36
C VAL A 191 -8.18 10.54 8.30
N PHE A 192 -7.40 10.72 9.37
CA PHE A 192 -6.07 10.16 9.46
C PHE A 192 -5.77 9.65 10.87
N CYS A 193 -4.83 8.73 10.97
CA CYS A 193 -4.33 8.20 12.24
C CYS A 193 -2.88 8.63 12.48
N GLU A 194 -2.61 9.07 13.70
CA GLU A 194 -1.26 9.31 14.22
C GLU A 194 -0.88 8.14 15.14
N PHE A 195 0.17 7.42 14.80
CA PHE A 195 0.69 6.29 15.57
C PHE A 195 1.82 6.76 16.49
N ILE A 196 1.53 6.77 17.80
CA ILE A 196 2.42 7.32 18.84
C ILE A 196 3.28 6.21 19.45
N SER A 197 2.71 5.01 19.60
CA SER A 197 3.42 3.81 20.03
C SER A 197 2.70 2.57 19.53
N GLN A 198 3.24 1.37 19.80
CA GLN A 198 2.63 0.09 19.40
C GLN A 198 1.16 -0.04 19.82
N ASN A 199 0.78 0.57 20.95
CA ASN A 199 -0.55 0.42 21.55
C ASN A 199 -1.32 1.74 21.67
N VAL A 200 -0.78 2.84 21.11
CA VAL A 200 -1.39 4.16 21.21
C VAL A 200 -1.42 4.80 19.83
N CYS A 201 -2.62 5.03 19.34
CA CYS A 201 -2.88 5.81 18.14
C CYS A 201 -3.99 6.84 18.41
N ARG A 202 -4.00 7.91 17.63
CA ARG A 202 -5.04 8.95 17.66
C ARG A 202 -5.67 9.07 16.30
N LEU A 203 -7.00 9.00 16.26
CA LEU A 203 -7.76 9.25 15.04
C LEU A 203 -8.14 10.73 15.00
N TRP A 204 -7.84 11.38 13.88
CA TRP A 204 -8.03 12.81 13.66
C TRP A 204 -8.86 13.04 12.41
N LEU A 205 -9.68 14.08 12.44
CA LEU A 205 -10.29 14.67 11.25
C LEU A 205 -9.54 15.97 10.92
N LEU A 206 -9.22 16.16 9.65
CA LEU A 206 -8.53 17.35 9.14
C LEU A 206 -9.42 18.05 8.13
N ASN A 207 -9.67 19.35 8.33
CA ASN A 207 -10.21 20.21 7.28
C ASN A 207 -9.09 20.63 6.32
N ILE A 208 -9.27 20.34 5.02
CA ILE A 208 -8.23 20.55 4.00
C ILE A 208 -8.01 22.02 3.67
N ASP A 209 -9.04 22.85 3.77
CA ASP A 209 -8.97 24.27 3.42
C ASP A 209 -8.35 25.09 4.57
N THR A 210 -8.71 24.78 5.81
CA THR A 210 -8.27 25.56 6.99
C THR A 210 -7.05 24.95 7.70
N GLY A 211 -6.75 23.67 7.46
CA GLY A 211 -5.73 22.93 8.20
C GLY A 211 -6.15 22.58 9.65
N GLN A 212 -7.39 22.88 10.05
CA GLN A 212 -7.87 22.60 11.39
C GLN A 212 -8.03 21.11 11.62
N LYS A 213 -7.51 20.63 12.76
CA LYS A 213 -7.63 19.24 13.20
C LYS A 213 -8.60 19.09 14.36
N THR A 214 -9.42 18.04 14.32
CA THR A 214 -10.30 17.62 15.41
C THR A 214 -9.98 16.20 15.81
N LEU A 215 -9.73 15.97 17.11
CA LEU A 215 -9.47 14.63 17.63
C LEU A 215 -10.79 13.84 17.69
N LEU A 216 -10.84 12.68 17.04
CA LEU A 216 -12.02 11.79 17.04
C LEU A 216 -11.90 10.70 18.10
N SER A 217 -10.70 10.17 18.33
CA SER A 217 -10.48 9.15 19.35
C SER A 217 -10.47 9.78 20.74
N SER A 218 -11.25 9.24 21.68
CA SER A 218 -11.16 9.67 23.08
C SER A 218 -9.74 9.42 23.61
N PRO A 219 -9.18 10.31 24.46
CA PRO A 219 -7.95 10.00 25.17
C PRO A 219 -8.19 8.70 25.96
N ARG A 220 -7.39 7.66 25.72
CA ARG A 220 -7.37 6.52 26.64
C ARG A 220 -7.05 7.09 28.02
N LYS A 221 -8.00 7.02 28.96
CA LYS A 221 -7.64 7.09 30.39
C LYS A 221 -6.63 5.97 30.59
N SER A 222 -5.43 6.31 31.00
CA SER A 222 -4.35 5.36 31.28
C SER A 222 -4.85 4.34 32.29
N ALA A 223 -5.28 3.17 31.81
CA ALA A 223 -5.61 2.04 32.67
C ALA A 223 -4.33 1.24 32.91
N HIS A 224 -3.95 1.19 34.19
CA HIS A 224 -2.95 0.35 34.83
C HIS A 224 -1.49 0.77 34.68
N ARG A 225 -1.09 1.69 35.57
CA ARG A 225 0.18 1.56 36.29
C ARG A 225 0.18 0.18 36.93
N ILE A 226 0.82 -0.79 36.29
CA ILE A 226 1.20 -2.04 36.97
C ILE A 226 2.13 -1.58 38.09
N LEU A 227 1.62 -1.58 39.31
CA LEU A 227 2.46 -1.52 40.49
C LEU A 227 3.32 -2.78 40.42
N GLN A 228 4.59 -2.61 40.04
CA GLN A 228 5.60 -3.58 40.39
C GLN A 228 5.67 -3.58 41.91
N ASN A 229 4.93 -4.49 42.55
CA ASN A 229 5.15 -4.83 43.93
C ASN A 229 6.43 -5.66 43.98
N SER A 230 7.50 -5.01 44.40
CA SER A 230 8.74 -5.62 44.84
C SER A 230 8.49 -6.36 46.16
N THR A 231 8.43 -7.69 46.14
CA THR A 231 8.72 -8.63 47.26
C THR A 231 8.63 -10.04 46.68
N ILE A 232 9.56 -11.00 46.83
CA ILE A 232 10.73 -11.22 47.70
C ILE A 232 11.88 -11.70 46.81
#